data_AF-A0A352FI76-F1
#
_entry.id   AF-A0A352FI76-F1
#
_cell.length_a   1.000
_cell.length_b   1.000
_cell.length_c   1.000
_cell.angle_alpha   90.00
_cell.angle_beta   90.00
_cell.angle_gamma   90.00
#
_symmetry.space_group_name_H-M   'P 1'
#
loop_
_entity.id
_entity.type
_entity.pdbx_description
1 polymer ?
#
loop_
_entity_poly.entity_id
_entity_poly.type
_entity_poly.pdbx_seq_one_letter_code
_entity_poly.pdbx_strand_id
1 'polypeptide(L)'
;MAMATILSRMFSPALLLYLFVVITQFASGVYVDAHLDLPPAIPLLYWPGFLWAVGWWLRTDSRKRNVAVVYDLGFFLYIAWPIVMPYYLVKTRGAKGLLLILGFIVAYAGAAMLGILVFELLITLRS
;
A
#
# COMPACT_ATOMS: atom_id res chain seq x y z
N MET A 1 -8.89 -18.12 22.92
CA MET A 1 -9.53 -16.89 22.38
C MET A 1 -8.52 -15.79 22.03
N ALA A 2 -7.59 -15.41 22.92
CA ALA A 2 -6.59 -14.36 22.67
C ALA A 2 -5.67 -14.60 21.44
N MET A 3 -5.20 -15.83 21.22
CA MET A 3 -4.34 -16.19 20.08
C MET A 3 -4.99 -15.91 18.72
N ALA A 4 -6.29 -16.22 18.57
CA ALA A 4 -7.03 -16.00 17.33
C ALA A 4 -7.23 -14.49 17.05
N THR A 5 -7.40 -13.68 18.10
CA THR A 5 -7.50 -12.22 17.97
C THR A 5 -6.16 -11.58 17.57
N ILE A 6 -5.04 -12.10 18.06
CA ILE A 6 -3.69 -11.64 17.70
C ILE A 6 -3.37 -12.00 16.24
N LEU A 7 -3.62 -13.25 15.84
CA LEU A 7 -3.41 -13.71 14.46
C LEU A 7 -4.26 -12.90 13.46
N SER A 8 -5.55 -12.67 13.75
CA SER A 8 -6.43 -11.86 12.89
C SER A 8 -6.04 -10.38 12.80
N ARG A 9 -5.31 -9.84 13.78
CA ARG A 9 -4.71 -8.50 13.71
C ARG A 9 -3.41 -8.49 12.90
N MET A 10 -2.55 -9.50 13.08
CA MET A 10 -1.32 -9.67 12.28
C MET A 10 -1.62 -9.83 10.79
N PHE A 11 -2.66 -10.60 10.44
CA PHE A 11 -3.11 -10.76 9.06
C PHE A 11 -4.18 -9.74 8.66
N SER A 12 -4.18 -8.56 9.26
CA SER A 12 -5.11 -7.52 8.82
C SER A 12 -4.74 -7.08 7.40
N PRO A 13 -5.71 -7.00 6.47
CA PRO A 13 -5.43 -6.60 5.08
C PRO A 13 -4.76 -5.23 4.96
N ALA A 14 -5.05 -4.32 5.90
CA ALA A 14 -4.42 -3.01 5.96
C ALA A 14 -2.93 -3.12 6.29
N LEU A 15 -2.56 -3.86 7.34
CA LEU A 15 -1.17 -4.04 7.73
C LEU A 15 -0.37 -4.68 6.60
N LEU A 16 -0.92 -5.72 5.98
CA LEU A 16 -0.27 -6.42 4.87
C LEU A 16 -0.09 -5.52 3.65
N LEU A 17 -1.08 -4.68 3.33
CA LEU A 17 -0.95 -3.66 2.28
C LEU A 17 0.17 -2.65 2.61
N TYR A 18 0.20 -2.13 3.83
CA TYR A 18 1.26 -1.20 4.25
C TYR A 18 2.65 -1.86 4.21
N LEU A 19 2.79 -3.09 4.71
CA LEU A 19 4.06 -3.83 4.64
C LEU A 19 4.49 -4.07 3.19
N PHE A 20 3.57 -4.51 2.33
CA PHE A 20 3.83 -4.70 0.91
C PHE A 20 4.35 -3.41 0.27
N VAL A 21 3.68 -2.28 0.50
CA VAL A 21 4.08 -0.97 -0.04
C VAL A 21 5.42 -0.53 0.53
N VAL A 22 5.62 -0.60 1.85
CA VAL A 22 6.87 -0.15 2.48
C VAL A 22 8.06 -0.96 1.97
N ILE A 23 7.96 -2.29 1.89
CA ILE A 23 9.05 -3.15 1.42
C ILE A 23 9.36 -2.87 -0.06
N THR A 24 8.33 -2.80 -0.89
CA THR A 24 8.52 -2.59 -2.34
C THR A 24 9.04 -1.19 -2.66
N GLN A 25 8.58 -0.15 -1.96
CA GLN A 25 9.06 1.21 -2.15
C GLN A 25 10.45 1.44 -1.59
N PHE A 26 10.78 0.85 -0.45
CA PHE A 26 12.14 0.85 0.07
C PHE A 26 13.12 0.23 -0.92
N ALA A 27 12.80 -0.96 -1.43
CA ALA A 27 13.61 -1.60 -2.46
C ALA A 27 13.70 -0.73 -3.72
N SER A 28 12.58 -0.16 -4.19
CA SER A 28 12.58 0.75 -5.33
C SER A 28 13.50 1.95 -5.13
N GLY A 29 13.53 2.54 -3.93
CA GLY A 29 14.43 3.66 -3.59
C GLY A 29 15.90 3.28 -3.72
N VAL A 30 16.29 2.12 -3.19
CA VAL A 30 17.65 1.58 -3.32
C VAL A 30 18.03 1.37 -4.79
N TYR A 31 17.15 0.78 -5.59
CA TYR A 31 17.42 0.53 -7.03
C TYR A 31 17.59 1.83 -7.83
N VAL A 32 16.77 2.84 -7.54
CA VAL A 32 16.84 4.14 -8.20
C VAL A 32 18.19 4.81 -7.94
N ASP A 33 18.63 4.84 -6.68
CA ASP A 33 19.89 5.49 -6.29
C ASP A 33 21.13 4.69 -6.72
N ALA A 34 21.02 3.36 -6.74
CA ALA A 34 22.05 2.48 -7.27
C ALA A 34 22.16 2.52 -8.80
N HIS A 35 21.29 3.26 -9.49
CA HIS A 35 21.16 3.29 -10.96
C HIS A 35 21.06 1.89 -11.58
N LEU A 36 20.39 0.97 -10.88
CA LEU A 36 20.19 -0.40 -11.34
C LEU A 36 18.87 -0.53 -12.09
N ASP A 37 18.90 -1.23 -13.22
CA ASP A 37 17.69 -1.58 -13.94
C ASP A 37 16.85 -2.56 -13.11
N LEU A 38 15.55 -2.27 -12.99
CA LEU A 38 14.62 -3.19 -12.36
C LEU A 38 14.41 -4.41 -13.29
N PRO A 39 14.54 -5.64 -12.78
CA PRO A 39 14.19 -6.82 -13.55
C PRO A 39 12.73 -6.73 -14.04
N PRO A 40 12.40 -7.09 -15.30
CA PRO A 40 11.05 -6.96 -15.85
C PRO A 40 9.96 -7.68 -15.05
N ALA A 41 10.34 -8.74 -14.32
CA ALA A 41 9.44 -9.46 -13.42
C ALA A 41 8.92 -8.60 -12.25
N ILE A 42 9.68 -7.60 -11.79
CA ILE A 42 9.30 -6.76 -10.66
C ILE A 42 8.06 -5.91 -10.95
N PRO A 43 8.02 -5.04 -11.99
CA PRO A 43 6.81 -4.28 -12.29
C PRO A 43 5.64 -5.19 -12.70
N LEU A 44 5.93 -6.33 -13.35
CA LEU A 44 4.92 -7.32 -13.75
C LEU A 44 4.21 -7.94 -12.53
N LEU A 45 4.93 -8.20 -11.43
CA LEU A 45 4.36 -8.74 -10.19
C LEU A 45 3.81 -7.64 -9.27
N TYR A 46 4.46 -6.47 -9.26
CA TYR A 46 4.09 -5.35 -8.40
C TYR A 46 2.69 -4.84 -8.69
N TRP A 47 2.36 -4.52 -9.94
CA TRP A 47 1.06 -3.91 -10.26
C TRP A 47 -0.14 -4.82 -9.94
N PRO A 48 -0.17 -6.10 -10.38
CA PRO A 48 -1.24 -7.01 -10.02
C PRO A 48 -1.29 -7.27 -8.51
N GLY A 49 -0.13 -7.47 -7.86
CA GLY A 49 -0.05 -7.70 -6.42
C GLY A 49 -0.58 -6.51 -5.61
N PHE A 50 -0.19 -5.30 -6.00
CA PHE A 50 -0.65 -4.05 -5.41
C PHE A 50 -2.16 -3.89 -5.53
N LEU A 51 -2.70 -3.98 -6.75
CA LEU A 51 -4.14 -3.81 -6.98
C LEU A 51 -4.95 -4.90 -6.27
N TRP A 52 -4.45 -6.14 -6.23
CA TRP A 52 -5.08 -7.22 -5.49
C TRP A 52 -5.07 -6.95 -3.98
N ALA A 53 -3.96 -6.49 -3.41
CA ALA A 53 -3.86 -6.15 -1.98
C ALA A 53 -4.80 -5.00 -1.60
N VAL A 54 -4.88 -3.95 -2.43
CA VAL A 54 -5.83 -2.84 -2.22
C VAL A 54 -7.27 -3.33 -2.34
N GLY A 55 -7.59 -4.16 -3.34
CA GLY A 55 -8.93 -4.72 -3.52
C GLY A 55 -9.34 -5.62 -2.36
N TRP A 56 -8.42 -6.43 -1.85
CA TRP A 56 -8.65 -7.26 -0.67
C TRP A 56 -8.90 -6.41 0.57
N TRP A 57 -8.06 -5.39 0.82
CA TRP A 57 -8.27 -4.43 1.90
C TRP A 57 -9.64 -3.75 1.79
N LEU A 58 -10.00 -3.25 0.62
CA LEU A 58 -11.24 -2.55 0.36
C LEU A 58 -12.46 -3.44 0.62
N ARG A 59 -12.41 -4.70 0.15
CA ARG A 59 -13.47 -5.70 0.38
C ARG A 59 -13.63 -6.04 1.87
N THR A 60 -12.53 -6.16 2.61
CA THR A 60 -12.61 -6.44 4.04
C THR A 60 -13.09 -5.22 4.83
N ASP A 61 -12.64 -4.02 4.47
CA ASP A 61 -13.05 -2.79 5.15
C ASP A 61 -14.53 -2.47 4.92
N SER A 62 -15.04 -2.66 3.70
CA SER A 62 -16.45 -2.41 3.36
C SER A 62 -17.38 -3.34 4.12
N ARG A 63 -17.02 -4.63 4.25
CA ARG A 63 -17.74 -5.62 5.07
C ARG A 63 -17.77 -5.23 6.54
N LYS A 64 -16.66 -4.75 7.09
CA LYS A 64 -16.60 -4.32 8.51
C LYS A 64 -17.47 -3.09 8.78
N ARG A 65 -17.71 -2.24 7.77
CA ARG A 65 -18.45 -0.99 7.90
C ARG A 65 -19.90 -1.07 7.40
N ASN A 66 -20.36 -2.25 6.98
CA ASN A 66 -21.71 -2.49 6.42
C ASN A 66 -22.09 -1.50 5.31
N VAL A 67 -21.11 -1.09 4.49
CA VAL A 67 -21.35 -0.16 3.39
C VAL A 67 -21.82 -0.97 2.20
N ALA A 68 -23.06 -0.73 1.75
CA ALA A 68 -23.58 -1.29 0.51
C ALA A 68 -22.67 -0.83 -0.63
N VAL A 69 -21.91 -1.79 -1.15
CA VAL A 69 -20.99 -1.56 -2.25
C VAL A 69 -21.81 -1.45 -3.52
N VAL A 70 -22.00 -0.22 -4.01
CA VAL A 70 -22.75 0.06 -5.24
C VAL A 70 -21.89 -0.43 -6.40
N TYR A 71 -22.36 -1.47 -7.10
CA TYR A 71 -21.63 -2.17 -8.18
C TYR A 71 -20.32 -2.84 -7.76
N ASP A 72 -19.69 -3.58 -8.68
CA ASP A 72 -18.41 -4.27 -8.47
C ASP A 72 -17.27 -3.25 -8.22
N LEU A 73 -17.20 -2.73 -6.99
CA LEU A 73 -16.18 -1.78 -6.53
C LEU A 73 -14.77 -2.37 -6.67
N GLY A 74 -14.66 -3.71 -6.70
CA GLY A 74 -13.42 -4.39 -7.07
C GLY A 74 -13.01 -4.04 -8.49
N PHE A 75 -13.91 -4.24 -9.46
CA PHE A 75 -13.68 -3.85 -10.86
C PHE A 75 -13.36 -2.36 -11.03
N PHE A 76 -14.15 -1.48 -10.41
CA PHE A 76 -13.89 -0.03 -10.47
C PHE A 76 -12.57 0.37 -9.83
N LEU A 77 -12.10 -0.34 -8.80
CA LEU A 77 -10.76 -0.14 -8.27
C LEU A 77 -9.70 -0.42 -9.33
N TYR A 78 -9.79 -1.53 -10.08
CA TYR A 78 -8.77 -1.86 -11.10
C TYR A 78 -8.66 -0.82 -12.22
N ILE A 79 -9.74 -0.08 -12.53
CA ILE A 79 -9.79 0.87 -13.66
C ILE A 79 -9.68 2.33 -13.21
N ALA A 80 -10.27 2.67 -12.06
CA ALA A 80 -10.46 4.05 -11.60
C ALA A 80 -10.05 4.23 -10.13
N TRP A 81 -9.08 3.46 -9.63
CA TRP A 81 -8.60 3.58 -8.24
C TRP A 81 -8.30 5.00 -7.77
N PRO A 82 -7.72 5.94 -8.57
CA PRO A 82 -7.40 7.28 -8.06
C PRO A 82 -8.64 8.09 -7.69
N ILE A 83 -9.79 7.77 -8.27
CA ILE A 83 -11.07 8.45 -8.03
C ILE A 83 -11.90 7.66 -7.01
N VAL A 84 -11.94 6.34 -7.17
CA VAL A 84 -12.75 5.43 -6.34
C VAL A 84 -12.25 5.42 -4.89
N MET A 85 -10.94 5.45 -4.66
CA MET A 85 -10.36 5.42 -3.32
C MET A 85 -10.71 6.66 -2.48
N PRO A 86 -10.50 7.90 -2.97
CA PRO A 86 -10.96 9.10 -2.27
C PRO A 86 -12.46 9.10 -2.02
N TYR A 87 -13.26 8.78 -3.05
CA TYR A 87 -14.71 8.73 -2.90
C TYR A 87 -15.15 7.76 -1.80
N TYR A 88 -14.60 6.53 -1.80
CA TYR A 88 -14.91 5.53 -0.79
C TYR A 88 -14.50 5.99 0.62
N LEU A 89 -13.30 6.54 0.77
CA LEU A 89 -12.81 6.97 2.08
C LEU A 89 -13.60 8.16 2.63
N VAL A 90 -13.95 9.13 1.79
CA VAL A 90 -14.80 10.26 2.19
C VAL A 90 -16.22 9.78 2.53
N LYS A 91 -16.80 8.88 1.73
CA LYS A 91 -18.14 8.34 1.98
C LYS A 91 -18.20 7.56 3.30
N THR A 92 -17.16 6.80 3.63
CA THR A 92 -17.15 5.93 4.83
C THR A 92 -16.67 6.62 6.11
N ARG A 93 -15.84 7.67 6.00
CA ARG A 93 -15.14 8.29 7.14
C ARG A 93 -15.15 9.83 7.13
N GLY A 94 -15.83 10.46 6.17
CA GLY A 94 -15.80 11.91 5.96
C GLY A 94 -14.39 12.42 5.62
N ALA A 95 -14.12 13.69 5.95
CA ALA A 95 -12.81 14.32 5.70
C ALA A 95 -11.63 13.59 6.37
N LYS A 96 -11.87 12.86 7.48
CA LYS A 96 -10.84 12.03 8.13
C LYS A 96 -10.37 10.88 7.25
N GLY A 97 -11.16 10.46 6.25
CA GLY A 97 -10.76 9.49 5.25
C GLY A 97 -9.60 9.99 4.37
N LEU A 98 -9.52 11.30 4.12
CA LEU A 98 -8.42 11.90 3.35
C LEU A 98 -7.09 11.83 4.11
N LEU A 99 -7.10 11.88 5.45
CA LEU A 99 -5.90 11.67 6.26
C LEU A 99 -5.31 10.28 6.09
N LEU A 100 -6.14 9.25 5.80
CA LEU A 100 -5.64 7.91 5.50
C LEU A 100 -4.93 7.86 4.14
N ILE A 101 -5.40 8.63 3.16
CA ILE A 101 -4.73 8.77 1.87
C ILE A 101 -3.40 9.47 2.06
N LEU A 102 -3.38 10.56 2.84
CA LEU A 102 -2.15 11.27 3.16
C LEU A 102 -1.16 10.35 3.88
N GLY A 103 -1.60 9.61 4.89
CA GLY A 103 -0.75 8.63 5.59
C GLY A 103 -0.20 7.55 4.67
N PHE A 104 -0.99 7.08 3.70
CA PHE A 104 -0.55 6.13 2.69
C PHE A 104 0.49 6.73 1.74
N ILE A 105 0.30 7.97 1.28
CA ILE A 105 1.27 8.70 0.44
C ILE A 105 2.57 8.91 1.21
N VAL A 106 2.50 9.30 2.47
CA VAL A 106 3.67 9.49 3.33
C VAL A 106 4.40 8.16 3.55
N ALA A 107 3.69 7.07 3.79
CA ALA A 107 4.31 5.75 3.91
C ALA A 107 4.98 5.29 2.61
N TYR A 108 4.32 5.54 1.46
CA TYR A 108 4.84 5.22 0.14
C TYR A 108 6.12 6.01 -0.18
N ALA A 109 6.04 7.35 -0.14
CA ALA A 109 7.15 8.23 -0.47
C ALA A 109 8.27 8.14 0.57
N GLY A 110 7.90 8.07 1.86
CA GLY A 110 8.84 7.94 2.96
C GLY A 110 9.64 6.65 2.89
N ALA A 111 9.02 5.52 2.54
CA ALA A 111 9.75 4.26 2.35
C ALA A 111 10.76 4.35 1.21
N ALA A 112 10.40 4.95 0.07
CA ALA A 112 11.33 5.18 -1.04
C ALA A 112 12.50 6.09 -0.64
N MET A 113 12.21 7.22 0.02
CA MET A 113 13.23 8.14 0.54
C MET A 113 14.17 7.45 1.54
N LEU A 114 13.63 6.62 2.44
CA LEU A 114 14.44 5.84 3.38
C LEU A 114 15.35 4.84 2.65
N GLY A 115 14.88 4.22 1.57
CA GLY A 115 15.71 3.34 0.74
C GLY A 115 16.94 4.06 0.17
N ILE A 116 16.72 5.24 -0.40
CA ILE A 116 17.78 6.11 -0.92
C ILE A 116 18.77 6.47 0.18
N LEU A 117 18.29 7.04 1.30
CA LEU A 117 19.14 7.49 2.41
C LEU A 117 19.97 6.36 3.02
N VAL A 118 19.39 5.16 3.16
CA VAL A 118 20.11 4.00 3.68
C VAL A 118 21.21 3.58 2.71
N PHE A 119 20.95 3.59 1.40
CA PHE A 119 21.95 3.23 0.40
C PHE A 119 23.12 4.24 0.37
N GLU A 120 22.83 5.54 0.37
CA GLU A 120 23.86 6.59 0.47
C GLU A 120 24.70 6.47 1.75
N LEU A 121 24.06 6.21 2.89
CA LEU A 121 24.75 6.01 4.17
C LEU A 121 25.69 4.80 4.11
N LEU A 122 25.26 3.70 3.49
CA LEU A 122 26.09 2.50 3.34
C LEU A 122 27.30 2.75 2.44
N ILE A 123 27.16 3.54 1.38
CA ILE A 123 28.28 3.94 0.52
C ILE A 123 29.28 4.78 1.31
N THR A 124 28.80 5.78 2.05
CA THR A 124 29.63 6.71 2.81
C THR A 124 30.40 6.02 3.95
N LEU A 125 29.81 5.00 4.59
CA LEU A 125 30.51 4.22 5.62
C LEU A 125 31.56 3.25 5.05
N ARG A 126 31.46 2.92 3.77
CA ARG A 126 32.38 2.00 3.08
C ARG A 126 33.61 2.71 2.52
N SER A 127 33.50 3.99 2.18
CA SER A 127 34.60 4.85 1.71
C SER A 127 35.49 5.31 2.86
#